data_AF-A0A6J8BLG6-F1
#
_entry.id   AF-A0A6J8BLG6-F1
#
_cell.length_a   1.000
_cell.length_b   1.000
_cell.length_c   1.000
_cell.angle_alpha   90.00
_cell.angle_beta   90.00
_cell.angle_gamma   90.00
#
_symmetry.space_group_name_H-M   'P 1'
#
loop_
_entity.id
_entity.type
_entity.pdbx_description
1 polymer ?
#
loop_
_entity_poly.entity_id
_entity_poly.type
_entity_poly.pdbx_seq_one_letter_code
_entity_poly.pdbx_strand_id
1 'polypeptide(L)'
;MDRKGSENRIMCEHCFKWYSCNKSYKRHIKEVHSANYKTERIKCLICRKTFSRNSHFRRHTRKFHRETETIDTFKVTIQNESRYDAHGHLMEKESMFHDTPTFEEPTFSEM
;
A
#
# COMPACT_ATOMS: atom_id res chain seq x y z
N MET A 1 0.06 -36.24 3.28
CA MET A 1 -0.29 -35.35 2.16
C MET A 1 0.84 -34.35 1.98
N ASP A 2 1.90 -34.80 1.33
CA ASP A 2 3.14 -34.08 1.12
C ASP A 2 2.91 -33.02 0.04
N ARG A 3 2.77 -31.75 0.45
CA ARG A 3 2.73 -30.62 -0.48
C ARG A 3 4.15 -30.37 -0.98
N LYS A 4 4.56 -31.09 -2.03
CA LYS A 4 5.71 -30.70 -2.84
C LYS A 4 5.38 -29.35 -3.50
N GLY A 5 5.96 -28.27 -2.98
CA GLY A 5 5.64 -26.90 -3.36
C GLY A 5 6.82 -25.98 -3.15
N SER A 6 7.97 -26.33 -3.74
CA SER A 6 9.21 -25.55 -3.61
C SER A 6 9.94 -25.29 -4.93
N GLU A 7 9.36 -25.60 -6.08
CA GLU A 7 10.10 -25.49 -7.36
C GLU A 7 9.66 -24.32 -8.25
N ASN A 8 8.81 -23.40 -7.79
CA ASN A 8 8.43 -22.26 -8.62
C ASN A 8 7.96 -21.03 -7.82
N ARG A 9 8.82 -20.54 -6.92
CA ARG A 9 8.59 -19.25 -6.26
C ARG A 9 9.07 -18.12 -7.17
N ILE A 10 8.33 -17.02 -7.20
CA ILE A 10 8.64 -15.85 -8.04
C ILE A 10 9.09 -14.72 -7.12
N MET A 11 10.25 -14.15 -7.40
CA MET A 11 10.80 -13.02 -6.68
C MET A 11 10.36 -11.71 -7.32
N CYS A 12 10.02 -10.71 -6.50
CA CYS A 12 9.87 -9.35 -6.97
C CYS A 12 11.23 -8.67 -7.09
N GLU A 13 11.55 -8.14 -8.26
CA GLU A 13 12.84 -7.48 -8.50
C GLU A 13 12.92 -6.09 -7.86
N HIS A 14 11.78 -5.46 -7.56
CA HIS A 14 11.74 -4.13 -6.93
C HIS A 14 11.88 -4.15 -5.40
N CYS A 15 11.46 -5.23 -4.74
CA CYS A 15 11.51 -5.32 -3.27
C CYS A 15 11.97 -6.68 -2.72
N PHE A 16 12.43 -7.57 -3.60
CA PHE A 16 13.00 -8.89 -3.30
C PHE A 16 12.10 -9.84 -2.49
N LYS A 17 10.80 -9.58 -2.47
CA LYS A 17 9.81 -10.46 -1.83
C LYS A 17 9.51 -11.68 -2.69
N TRP A 18 9.44 -12.84 -2.06
CA TRP A 18 9.12 -14.12 -2.70
C TRP A 18 7.62 -14.43 -2.62
N TYR A 19 7.07 -14.93 -3.71
CA TYR A 19 5.68 -15.29 -3.86
C TYR A 19 5.56 -16.75 -4.28
N SER A 20 4.60 -17.47 -3.69
CA SER A 20 4.39 -18.90 -3.97
C SER A 20 3.69 -19.17 -5.30
N CYS A 21 3.15 -18.14 -5.96
CA CYS A 21 2.49 -18.29 -7.26
C CYS A 21 2.42 -16.97 -8.04
N ASN A 22 2.34 -17.08 -9.37
CA ASN A 22 2.24 -15.96 -10.32
C ASN A 22 1.08 -15.01 -10.01
N LYS A 23 -0.08 -15.54 -9.62
CA LYS A 23 -1.25 -14.72 -9.24
C LYS A 23 -0.96 -13.77 -8.08
N SER A 24 -0.24 -14.25 -7.07
CA SER A 24 0.10 -13.44 -5.89
C SER A 24 1.18 -12.40 -6.20
N TYR A 25 2.16 -12.76 -7.02
CA TYR A 25 3.19 -11.88 -7.54
C TYR A 25 2.62 -10.73 -8.38
N LYS A 26 1.82 -11.04 -9.42
CA LYS A 26 1.21 -10.01 -10.29
C LYS A 26 0.36 -9.01 -9.53
N ARG A 27 -0.42 -9.49 -8.54
CA ARG A 27 -1.20 -8.60 -7.67
C ARG A 27 -0.29 -7.68 -6.87
N HIS A 28 0.80 -8.19 -6.31
CA HIS A 28 1.74 -7.38 -5.56
C HIS A 28 2.35 -6.26 -6.41
N ILE A 29 2.83 -6.57 -7.62
CA ILE A 29 3.36 -5.56 -8.54
C ILE A 29 2.32 -4.47 -8.79
N LYS A 30 1.08 -4.85 -9.09
CA LYS A 30 -0.02 -3.91 -9.32
C LYS A 30 -0.33 -3.04 -8.09
N GLU A 31 -0.40 -3.65 -6.90
CA GLU A 31 -0.83 -2.96 -5.67
C GLU A 31 0.24 -2.06 -5.05
N VAL A 32 1.52 -2.37 -5.28
CA VAL A 32 2.66 -1.79 -4.55
C VAL A 32 3.61 -1.00 -5.45
N HIS A 33 3.82 -1.46 -6.68
CA HIS A 33 4.84 -0.89 -7.58
C HIS A 33 4.24 -0.19 -8.80
N SER A 34 2.91 -0.05 -8.88
CA SER A 34 2.27 0.73 -9.94
C SER A 34 1.98 2.15 -9.43
N ALA A 35 2.64 3.13 -10.06
CA ALA A 35 2.66 4.54 -9.63
C ALA A 35 1.27 5.19 -9.50
N ASN A 36 0.27 4.72 -10.26
CA ASN A 36 -1.10 5.26 -10.26
C ASN A 36 -2.14 4.20 -9.93
N TYR A 37 -1.80 3.24 -9.05
CA TYR A 37 -2.75 2.20 -8.70
C TYR A 37 -3.90 2.74 -7.84
N LYS A 38 -5.05 2.89 -8.49
CA LYS A 38 -6.33 3.06 -7.81
C LYS A 38 -6.78 1.72 -7.27
N THR A 39 -6.79 1.61 -5.94
CA THR A 39 -7.27 0.43 -5.25
C THR A 39 -8.72 0.67 -4.85
N GLU A 40 -9.63 -0.06 -5.49
CA GLU A 40 -11.00 -0.17 -5.01
C GLU A 40 -10.99 -0.96 -3.69
N ARG A 41 -11.29 -0.26 -2.61
CA ARG A 41 -11.50 -0.83 -1.29
C ARG A 41 -12.99 -1.03 -1.03
N ILE A 42 -13.31 -2.05 -0.25
CA ILE A 42 -14.69 -2.37 0.13
C ILE A 42 -14.86 -1.96 1.58
N LYS A 43 -15.80 -1.05 1.84
CA LYS A 43 -16.16 -0.63 3.20
C LYS A 43 -17.39 -1.41 3.65
N CYS A 44 -17.27 -2.13 4.76
CA CYS A 44 -18.41 -2.71 5.45
C CYS A 44 -19.24 -1.56 6.05
N LEU A 45 -20.52 -1.44 5.74
CA LEU A 45 -21.34 -0.36 6.29
C LEU A 45 -21.83 -0.63 7.73
N ILE A 46 -21.84 -1.90 8.15
CA ILE A 46 -22.19 -2.30 9.51
C ILE A 46 -21.13 -1.83 10.52
N CYS A 47 -19.86 -2.20 10.31
CA CYS A 47 -18.76 -1.86 11.24
C CYS A 47 -17.78 -0.80 10.70
N ARG A 48 -18.06 -0.23 9.52
CA ARG A 48 -17.23 0.80 8.85
C ARG A 48 -15.80 0.37 8.52
N LYS A 49 -15.46 -0.91 8.68
CA LYS A 49 -14.13 -1.45 8.39
C LYS A 49 -13.89 -1.55 6.88
N THR A 50 -12.71 -1.10 6.45
CA THR A 50 -12.29 -1.07 5.05
C THR A 50 -11.38 -2.25 4.71
N PHE A 51 -11.59 -2.87 3.54
CA PHE A 51 -10.85 -4.03 3.07
C PHE A 51 -10.29 -3.79 1.68
N SER A 52 -9.05 -4.21 1.42
CA SER A 52 -8.43 -4.14 0.09
C SER A 52 -8.85 -5.23 -0.88
N ARG A 53 -9.51 -6.27 -0.37
CA ARG A 53 -9.82 -7.47 -1.16
C ARG A 53 -11.20 -7.98 -0.82
N ASN A 54 -11.97 -8.33 -1.86
CA ASN A 54 -13.31 -8.90 -1.71
C ASN A 54 -13.30 -10.19 -0.88
N SER A 55 -12.35 -11.09 -1.09
CA SER A 55 -12.24 -12.32 -0.30
C SER A 55 -12.02 -12.07 1.20
N HIS A 56 -11.32 -10.99 1.55
CA HIS A 56 -11.12 -10.60 2.95
C HIS A 56 -12.40 -10.03 3.55
N PHE A 57 -13.12 -9.20 2.77
CA PHE A 57 -14.42 -8.68 3.15
C PHE A 57 -15.44 -9.81 3.35
N ARG A 58 -15.60 -10.74 2.39
CA ARG A 58 -16.51 -11.89 2.50
C ARG A 58 -16.23 -12.78 3.72
N ARG A 59 -14.96 -12.98 4.04
CA ARG A 59 -14.57 -13.74 5.25
C ARG A 59 -14.92 -12.96 6.51
N HIS A 60 -14.69 -11.65 6.50
CA HIS A 60 -15.06 -10.78 7.61
C HIS A 60 -16.57 -10.79 7.82
N THR A 61 -17.36 -10.62 6.77
CA THR A 61 -18.81 -10.65 6.88
C THR A 61 -19.28 -11.97 7.45
N ARG A 62 -18.92 -13.10 6.85
CA ARG A 62 -19.30 -14.43 7.38
C ARG A 62 -18.95 -14.63 8.86
N LYS A 63 -17.83 -14.09 9.32
CA LYS A 63 -17.37 -14.26 10.71
C LYS A 63 -18.05 -13.32 11.70
N PHE A 64 -18.35 -12.08 11.29
CA PHE A 64 -18.76 -11.00 12.19
C PHE A 64 -20.18 -10.48 11.94
N HIS A 65 -20.79 -10.83 10.82
CA HIS A 65 -22.11 -10.40 10.35
C HIS A 65 -22.87 -11.64 9.85
N ARG A 66 -24.03 -11.95 10.43
CA ARG A 66 -24.79 -13.16 10.06
C ARG A 66 -25.39 -13.01 8.66
N GLU A 67 -25.56 -14.14 7.97
CA GLU A 67 -25.81 -14.29 6.52
C GLU A 67 -27.14 -13.68 5.99
N THR A 68 -27.98 -13.12 6.86
CA THR A 68 -29.36 -12.70 6.53
C THR A 68 -29.51 -11.20 6.24
N GLU A 69 -28.51 -10.38 6.56
CA GLU A 69 -28.56 -8.97 6.17
C GLU A 69 -27.95 -8.84 4.78
N THR A 70 -28.68 -8.25 3.83
CA THR A 70 -28.07 -7.76 2.58
C THR A 70 -26.97 -6.79 2.97
N ILE A 71 -25.72 -7.26 3.00
CA ILE A 71 -24.62 -6.45 3.51
C ILE A 71 -24.35 -5.39 2.48
N ASP A 72 -24.87 -4.20 2.75
CA ASP A 72 -24.63 -3.05 1.91
C ASP A 72 -23.13 -2.70 1.97
N THR A 73 -22.55 -2.52 0.80
CA THR A 73 -21.13 -2.25 0.63
C THR A 73 -20.95 -1.02 -0.22
N PHE A 74 -20.17 -0.08 0.30
CA PHE A 74 -19.72 1.03 -0.51
C PHE A 74 -18.31 0.75 -1.03
N LYS A 75 -18.14 0.85 -2.35
CA LYS A 75 -16.82 0.83 -2.99
C LYS A 75 -16.19 2.20 -2.80
N VAL A 76 -15.06 2.22 -2.09
CA VAL A 76 -14.25 3.42 -1.92
C VAL A 76 -13.02 3.28 -2.81
N THR A 77 -12.74 4.29 -3.62
CA THR A 77 -11.49 4.34 -4.38
C THR A 77 -10.45 5.05 -3.55
N ILE A 78 -9.31 4.39 -3.31
CA ILE A 78 -8.15 5.03 -2.67
C ILE A 78 -7.00 5.03 -3.69
N GLN A 79 -6.28 6.14 -3.78
CA GLN A 79 -5.06 6.24 -4.58
C GLN A 79 -3.91 5.79 -3.68
N ASN A 80 -3.25 4.69 -4.02
CA ASN A 80 -2.01 4.34 -3.34
C ASN A 80 -0.91 5.20 -3.96
N GLU A 81 -0.40 6.18 -3.22
CA GLU A 81 0.82 6.89 -3.61
C GLU A 81 1.99 5.94 -3.40
N SER A 82 2.59 5.47 -4.50
CA SER A 82 3.80 4.67 -4.44
C SER A 82 4.93 5.54 -3.90
N ARG A 83 5.66 5.06 -2.89
CA ARG A 83 6.90 5.70 -2.44
C ARG A 83 8.01 5.57 -3.49
N TYR A 84 7.76 4.86 -4.59
CA TYR A 84 8.69 4.61 -5.67
C TYR A 84 8.15 5.20 -6.97
N ASP A 85 9.00 5.85 -7.74
CA ASP A 85 8.64 6.39 -9.05
C ASP A 85 8.39 5.28 -10.08
N ALA A 86 8.08 5.67 -11.32
CA ALA A 86 7.87 4.72 -12.43
C ALA A 86 9.13 3.90 -12.77
N HIS A 87 10.31 4.36 -12.33
CA HIS A 87 11.60 3.70 -12.49
C HIS A 87 12.00 2.85 -11.27
N GLY A 88 11.18 2.84 -10.21
CA GLY A 88 11.44 2.08 -8.99
C GLY A 88 12.39 2.76 -8.00
N HIS A 89 12.76 4.02 -8.19
CA HIS A 89 13.52 4.79 -7.21
C HIS A 89 12.61 5.30 -6.10
N LEU A 90 13.07 5.22 -4.86
CA LEU A 90 12.38 5.81 -3.72
C LEU A 90 12.26 7.32 -3.96
N MET A 91 11.03 7.82 -4.08
CA MET A 91 10.74 9.24 -4.06
C MET A 91 11.08 9.77 -2.66
N GLU A 92 12.27 10.32 -2.51
CA GLU A 92 12.65 11.14 -1.36
C GLU A 92 11.83 12.42 -1.46
N LYS A 93 10.70 12.43 -0.75
CA LYS A 93 9.85 13.62 -0.52
C LYS A 93 10.76 14.84 -0.31
N GLU A 94 10.73 15.76 -1.27
CA GLU A 94 11.47 17.01 -1.21
C GLU A 94 11.21 17.69 0.13
N SER A 95 12.31 18.07 0.76
CA SER A 95 12.43 19.02 1.86
C SER A 95 11.28 20.05 1.89
N MET A 96 10.40 19.96 2.90
CA MET A 96 9.54 21.08 3.31
C MET A 96 10.29 22.05 4.25
N PHE A 97 11.59 22.27 4.06
CA PHE A 97 12.35 23.28 4.80
C PHE A 97 13.36 23.99 3.89
N HIS A 98 12.85 24.90 3.08
CA HIS A 98 13.54 26.14 2.73
C HIS A 98 12.46 27.20 3.02
N ASP A 99 12.49 27.90 4.15
CA ASP A 99 13.49 28.92 4.45
C ASP A 99 13.94 28.87 5.92
N THR A 100 15.23 28.59 6.15
CA THR A 100 15.89 28.97 7.39
C THR A 100 16.15 30.47 7.34
N PRO A 101 15.69 31.27 8.32
CA PRO A 101 16.00 32.69 8.36
C PRO A 101 17.50 32.86 8.62
N THR A 102 18.19 33.54 7.71
CA THR A 102 19.58 33.99 7.89
C THR A 102 19.63 34.95 9.07
N PHE A 103 20.12 34.48 10.22
CA PHE A 103 20.57 35.35 11.29
C PHE A 103 22.03 35.71 10.98
N GLU A 104 22.26 36.94 10.53
CA GLU A 104 23.62 37.46 10.38
C GLU A 104 24.24 37.58 11.78
N GLU A 105 25.31 36.82 12.02
CA GLU A 105 26.12 36.94 13.23
C GLU A 105 26.73 38.36 13.30
N PRO A 106 26.65 39.06 14.44
CA PRO A 106 27.28 40.36 14.59
C PRO A 106 28.81 40.21 14.59
N THR A 107 29.49 40.91 13.68
CA THR A 107 30.95 41.01 13.65
C THR A 107 31.43 41.73 14.92
N PHE A 108 32.05 40.99 15.85
CA PHE A 108 32.76 41.60 16.96
C PHE A 108 34.11 42.13 16.45
N SER A 109 34.21 43.45 16.32
CA SER A 109 35.45 44.15 16.03
C SER A 109 36.31 44.16 17.30
N GLU A 110 37.46 43.49 17.27
CA GLU A 110 38.48 43.61 18.33
C GLU A 110 39.06 45.03 18.34
N MET A 111 38.87 45.77 19.45
CA MET A 111 39.75 46.84 19.98
C MET A 111 39.55 46.97 21.49
#